data_AF-A0A947RS85-F1
#
_entry.id   AF-A0A947RS85-F1
#
_cell.length_a   1.000
_cell.length_b   1.000
_cell.length_c   1.000
_cell.angle_alpha   90.00
_cell.angle_beta   90.00
_cell.angle_gamma   90.00
#
_symmetry.space_group_name_H-M   'P 1'
#
loop_
_entity.id
_entity.type
_entity.pdbx_description
1 polymer ?
#
loop_
_entity_poly.entity_id
_entity_poly.type
_entity_poly.pdbx_seq_one_letter_code
_entity_poly.pdbx_strand_id
1 'polypeptide(L)'
;AVDGYIARSFKQTTVFGQFADPIADKLLISGALIALVQLGELTAAVVMALIAREFLVTGLRIVAIHEGHVIDASILGKLKTISHVVLVLVVLAARTFSLGSGGEIAKIVAMVLAIATSVISGADYFYRSRKLFT
;
A
#
# COMPACT_ATOMS: atom_id res chain seq x y z
N ALA A 1 12.98 4.07 5.42
CA ALA A 1 13.60 5.42 5.55
C ALA A 1 14.99 5.38 6.19
N VAL A 2 15.19 4.59 7.26
CA VAL A 2 16.52 4.39 7.88
C VAL A 2 17.49 3.70 6.91
N ASP A 3 17.03 2.67 6.20
CA ASP A 3 17.88 1.92 5.26
C ASP A 3 18.43 2.80 4.11
N GLY A 4 17.57 3.66 3.54
CA GLY A 4 17.99 4.64 2.53
C GLY A 4 18.85 5.80 3.08
N TYR A 5 18.81 6.10 4.38
CA TYR A 5 19.74 7.06 4.99
C TYR A 5 21.13 6.45 5.14
N ILE A 6 21.19 5.20 5.60
CA ILE A 6 22.43 4.42 5.73
C ILE A 6 23.05 4.18 4.34
N ALA A 7 22.28 3.73 3.35
CA ALA A 7 22.80 3.52 2.00
C ALA A 7 23.35 4.81 1.34
N ARG A 8 22.72 5.97 1.60
CA ARG A 8 23.19 7.27 1.10
C ARG A 8 24.41 7.79 1.87
N SER A 9 24.49 7.57 3.18
CA SER A 9 25.65 7.96 3.97
C SER A 9 26.89 7.13 3.63
N PHE A 10 26.71 5.88 3.19
CA PHE A 10 27.78 5.01 2.71
C PHE A 10 28.03 5.06 1.18
N LYS A 11 27.32 5.92 0.42
CA LYS A 11 27.38 5.99 -1.07
C LYS A 11 27.14 4.64 -1.78
N GLN A 12 26.46 3.69 -1.14
CA GLN A 12 26.17 2.36 -1.68
C GLN A 12 24.78 2.28 -2.33
N THR A 13 24.41 3.30 -3.09
CA THR A 13 23.17 3.25 -3.87
C THR A 13 23.44 2.51 -5.17
N THR A 14 23.04 1.23 -5.26
CA THR A 14 23.11 0.46 -6.50
C THR A 14 21.83 0.65 -7.33
N VAL A 15 21.93 0.53 -8.65
CA VAL A 15 20.76 0.59 -9.55
C VAL A 15 19.78 -0.55 -9.24
N PHE A 16 20.30 -1.72 -8.88
CA PHE A 16 19.49 -2.85 -8.44
C PHE A 16 18.75 -2.55 -7.13
N GLY A 17 19.40 -1.95 -6.13
CA GLY A 17 18.77 -1.61 -4.85
C GLY A 17 17.62 -0.62 -5.00
N GLN A 18 17.77 0.39 -5.88
CA GLN A 18 16.70 1.36 -6.16
C GLN A 18 15.46 0.73 -6.79
N PHE A 19 15.63 -0.37 -7.54
CA PHE A 19 14.53 -1.14 -8.13
C PHE A 19 13.94 -2.17 -7.16
N ALA A 20 14.79 -2.82 -6.36
CA ALA A 20 14.38 -3.86 -5.42
C ALA A 20 13.58 -3.29 -4.24
N ASP A 21 13.94 -2.10 -3.72
CA ASP A 21 13.33 -1.49 -2.53
C ASP A 21 11.81 -1.27 -2.70
N PRO A 22 11.30 -0.65 -3.79
CA PRO A 22 9.86 -0.49 -4.01
C PRO A 22 9.11 -1.80 -4.28
N ILE A 23 9.80 -2.86 -4.71
CA ILE A 23 9.20 -4.18 -4.93
C ILE A 23 9.05 -4.90 -3.60
N ALA A 24 10.12 -4.90 -2.80
CA ALA A 24 10.12 -5.48 -1.46
C ALA A 24 9.03 -4.83 -0.59
N ASP A 25 8.89 -3.51 -0.62
CA ASP A 25 7.84 -2.78 0.11
C ASP A 25 6.43 -3.28 -0.22
N LYS A 26 6.14 -3.51 -1.51
CA LYS A 26 4.82 -3.98 -1.95
C LYS A 26 4.59 -5.45 -1.62
N LEU A 27 5.62 -6.28 -1.77
CA LEU A 27 5.54 -7.70 -1.43
C LEU A 27 5.35 -7.88 0.08
N LEU A 28 5.99 -7.07 0.91
CA LEU A 28 5.85 -7.12 2.36
C LEU A 28 4.39 -6.88 2.80
N ILE A 29 3.79 -5.77 2.35
CA ILE A 29 2.40 -5.45 2.69
C ILE A 29 1.44 -6.48 2.08
N SER A 30 1.64 -6.88 0.82
CA SER A 30 0.77 -7.85 0.15
C SER A 30 0.85 -9.22 0.83
N GLY A 31 2.05 -9.68 1.18
CA GLY A 31 2.27 -10.93 1.90
C GLY A 31 1.61 -10.93 3.28
N ALA A 32 1.71 -9.82 4.01
CA ALA A 32 1.00 -9.66 5.29
C ALA A 32 -0.53 -9.75 5.12
N LEU A 33 -1.10 -9.07 4.13
CA LEU A 33 -2.55 -9.12 3.86
C LEU A 33 -2.99 -10.54 3.44
N ILE A 34 -2.22 -11.23 2.61
CA ILE A 34 -2.51 -12.61 2.19
C ILE A 34 -2.45 -13.56 3.39
N ALA A 35 -1.46 -13.42 4.28
CA ALA A 35 -1.38 -14.21 5.50
C ALA A 35 -2.62 -14.00 6.39
N LEU A 36 -3.11 -12.76 6.50
CA LEU A 36 -4.34 -12.47 7.24
C LEU A 36 -5.60 -13.09 6.62
N VAL A 37 -5.64 -13.28 5.30
CA VAL A 37 -6.70 -14.05 4.63
C VAL A 37 -6.63 -15.52 5.04
N GLN A 38 -5.43 -16.11 5.02
CA GLN A 38 -5.23 -17.51 5.42
C GLN A 38 -5.62 -17.75 6.90
N LEU A 39 -5.43 -16.74 7.75
CA LEU A 39 -5.83 -16.76 9.15
C LEU A 39 -7.34 -16.53 9.39
N GLY A 40 -8.11 -16.29 8.33
CA GLY A 40 -9.55 -16.04 8.39
C GLY A 40 -9.95 -14.63 8.83
N GLU A 41 -8.99 -13.70 8.93
CA GLU A 41 -9.22 -12.35 9.45
C GLU A 41 -9.72 -11.37 8.38
N LEU A 42 -9.34 -11.61 7.11
CA LEU A 42 -9.71 -10.78 5.98
C LEU A 42 -10.29 -11.63 4.85
N THR A 43 -11.21 -11.06 4.08
CA THR A 43 -11.74 -11.75 2.90
C THR A 43 -10.77 -11.64 1.73
N ALA A 44 -10.61 -12.73 0.98
CA ALA A 44 -9.75 -12.77 -0.20
C ALA A 44 -10.13 -11.68 -1.22
N ALA A 45 -11.43 -11.41 -1.41
CA ALA A 45 -11.91 -10.39 -2.33
C ALA A 45 -11.40 -8.98 -1.97
N VAL A 46 -11.44 -8.59 -0.70
CA VAL A 46 -10.93 -7.29 -0.24
C VAL A 46 -9.43 -7.20 -0.46
N VAL A 47 -8.67 -8.22 -0.04
CA VAL A 47 -7.21 -8.22 -0.19
C VAL A 47 -6.79 -8.19 -1.65
N MET A 48 -7.45 -8.95 -2.52
CA MET A 48 -7.20 -8.91 -3.96
C MET A 48 -7.45 -7.52 -4.55
N ALA A 49 -8.53 -6.84 -4.14
CA ALA A 49 -8.81 -5.47 -4.60
C ALA A 49 -7.71 -4.47 -4.16
N LEU A 50 -7.24 -4.57 -2.90
CA LEU A 50 -6.16 -3.73 -2.38
C LEU A 50 -4.85 -3.95 -3.15
N ILE A 51 -4.48 -5.22 -3.38
CA ILE A 51 -3.26 -5.58 -4.11
C ILE A 51 -3.35 -5.14 -5.57
N ALA A 52 -4.45 -5.46 -6.27
CA ALA A 52 -4.64 -5.09 -7.67
C ALA A 52 -4.48 -3.57 -7.87
N ARG A 53 -5.07 -2.77 -6.98
CA ARG A 53 -4.94 -1.31 -7.00
C ARG A 53 -3.49 -0.85 -6.86
N GLU A 54 -2.66 -1.49 -6.03
CA GLU A 54 -1.24 -1.13 -5.88
C GLU A 54 -0.46 -1.30 -7.17
N PHE A 55 -0.69 -2.41 -7.87
CA PHE A 55 -0.07 -2.68 -9.16
C PHE A 55 -0.58 -1.72 -10.23
N LEU A 56 -1.89 -1.45 -10.29
CA LEU A 56 -2.49 -0.53 -11.26
C LEU A 56 -1.92 0.89 -11.13
N VAL A 57 -1.89 1.46 -9.92
CA VAL A 57 -1.36 2.82 -9.71
C VAL A 57 0.14 2.89 -9.98
N THR A 58 0.88 1.83 -9.68
CA THR A 58 2.31 1.74 -10.03
C THR A 58 2.50 1.73 -11.55
N GLY A 59 1.78 0.85 -12.25
CA GLY A 59 1.86 0.74 -13.70
C GLY A 59 1.49 2.06 -14.39
N LEU A 60 0.42 2.70 -13.92
CA LEU A 60 -0.01 4.01 -14.42
C LEU A 60 1.07 5.08 -14.27
N ARG A 61 1.76 5.12 -13.12
CA ARG A 61 2.88 6.04 -12.91
C ARG A 61 4.07 5.74 -13.82
N ILE A 62 4.36 4.46 -14.08
CA ILE A 62 5.44 4.08 -15.00
C ILE A 62 5.11 4.55 -16.42
N VAL A 63 3.90 4.28 -16.90
CA VAL A 63 3.44 4.73 -18.22
C VAL A 63 3.50 6.25 -18.34
N ALA A 64 3.04 6.98 -17.31
CA ALA A 64 3.09 8.44 -17.30
C ALA A 64 4.51 8.99 -17.49
N ILE A 65 5.48 8.40 -16.78
CA ILE A 65 6.88 8.80 -16.86
C ILE A 65 7.43 8.56 -18.28
N HIS A 66 7.04 7.46 -18.93
CA HIS A 66 7.44 7.17 -20.32
C HIS A 66 6.89 8.21 -21.32
N GLU A 67 5.68 8.72 -21.09
CA GLU A 67 5.05 9.78 -21.89
C GLU A 67 5.54 11.20 -21.54
N GLY A 68 6.57 11.33 -20.68
CA GLY A 68 7.12 12.63 -20.28
C GLY A 68 6.29 13.38 -19.23
N HIS A 69 5.28 12.73 -18.64
CA HIS A 69 4.45 13.30 -17.58
C HIS A 69 4.83 12.72 -16.21
N VAL A 70 5.29 13.57 -15.30
CA VAL A 70 5.59 13.15 -13.93
C VAL A 70 4.32 13.28 -13.07
N ILE A 71 3.81 12.14 -12.60
CA ILE A 71 2.74 12.11 -11.60
C ILE A 71 3.37 12.06 -10.21
N ASP A 72 3.31 13.19 -9.52
CA ASP A 72 3.80 13.31 -8.14
C ASP A 72 3.01 12.44 -7.17
N ALA A 73 3.71 11.99 -6.12
CA ALA A 73 3.11 11.21 -5.06
C ALA A 73 2.04 12.03 -4.31
N SER A 74 0.77 11.67 -4.46
CA SER A 74 -0.32 12.37 -3.78
C SER A 74 -0.33 12.07 -2.27
N ILE A 75 -0.81 13.04 -1.48
CA ILE A 75 -1.02 12.88 -0.03
C ILE A 75 -1.94 11.68 0.25
N LEU A 76 -2.94 11.48 -0.61
CA LEU A 76 -3.84 10.32 -0.57
C LEU A 76 -3.09 8.99 -0.75
N GLY A 77 -2.07 8.96 -1.61
CA GLY A 77 -1.19 7.80 -1.77
C GLY A 77 -0.40 7.46 -0.51
N LYS A 78 0.03 8.48 0.25
CA LYS A 78 0.72 8.30 1.55
C LYS A 78 -0.25 7.82 2.62
N LEU A 79 -1.44 8.42 2.72
CA LEU A 79 -2.47 8.04 3.69
C LEU A 79 -2.92 6.59 3.50
N LYS A 80 -3.07 6.14 2.25
CA LYS A 80 -3.37 4.74 1.94
C LYS A 80 -2.31 3.79 2.52
N THR A 81 -1.03 4.07 2.32
CA THR A 81 0.03 3.18 2.85
C THR A 81 -0.01 3.11 4.37
N ILE A 82 -0.22 4.24 5.05
CA ILE A 82 -0.39 4.28 6.50
C ILE A 82 -1.60 3.43 6.91
N SER A 83 -2.72 3.56 6.22
CA SER A 83 -3.94 2.80 6.53
C SER A 83 -3.76 1.28 6.40
N HIS A 84 -3.00 0.81 5.40
CA HIS A 84 -2.73 -0.62 5.22
C HIS A 84 -1.84 -1.17 6.34
N VAL A 85 -0.81 -0.41 6.72
CA VAL A 85 0.06 -0.78 7.85
C VAL A 85 -0.76 -0.81 9.14
N VAL A 86 -1.61 0.20 9.37
CA VAL A 86 -2.52 0.24 10.53
C VAL A 86 -3.48 -0.95 10.52
N LEU A 87 -4.06 -1.31 9.37
CA LEU A 87 -4.92 -2.50 9.24
C LEU A 87 -4.19 -3.76 9.70
N VAL A 88 -2.98 -4.01 9.18
CA VAL A 88 -2.20 -5.19 9.55
C VAL A 88 -1.90 -5.20 11.05
N LEU A 89 -1.46 -4.07 11.61
CA LEU A 89 -1.13 -3.97 13.04
C LEU A 89 -2.35 -4.17 13.94
N VAL A 90 -3.49 -3.57 13.59
CA VAL A 90 -4.74 -3.67 14.38
C VAL A 90 -5.26 -5.11 14.36
N VAL A 91 -5.27 -5.77 13.20
CA VAL A 91 -5.71 -7.17 13.10
C VAL A 91 -4.80 -8.08 13.91
N LEU A 92 -3.48 -7.91 13.81
CA LEU A 92 -2.52 -8.70 14.59
C LEU A 92 -2.66 -8.46 16.09
N ALA A 93 -2.83 -7.21 16.52
CA ALA A 93 -3.00 -6.86 17.92
C ALA A 93 -4.32 -7.41 18.50
N ALA A 94 -5.43 -7.25 17.77
CA ALA A 94 -6.74 -7.77 18.18
C ALA A 94 -6.70 -9.29 18.36
N ARG A 95 -6.03 -10.00 17.45
CA ARG A 95 -5.85 -11.46 17.54
C ARG A 95 -4.93 -11.86 18.69
N THR A 96 -3.77 -11.21 18.84
CA THR A 96 -2.74 -11.61 19.82
C THR A 96 -3.18 -11.33 21.25
N PHE A 97 -3.77 -10.16 21.49
CA PHE A 97 -4.18 -9.74 22.83
C PHE A 97 -5.64 -10.10 23.16
N SER A 98 -6.36 -10.78 22.26
CA SER A 98 -7.75 -11.18 22.45
C SER A 98 -8.63 -10.02 22.97
N LEU A 99 -8.60 -8.89 22.27
CA LEU A 99 -9.21 -7.60 22.68
C LEU A 99 -10.76 -7.60 22.73
N GLY A 100 -11.40 -8.76 22.68
CA GLY A 100 -12.85 -8.93 22.74
C GLY A 100 -13.59 -8.10 21.68
N SER A 101 -14.76 -7.59 22.04
CA SER A 101 -15.62 -6.79 21.15
C SER A 101 -14.96 -5.48 20.68
N GLY A 102 -14.11 -4.87 21.52
CA GLY A 102 -13.36 -3.67 21.14
C GLY A 102 -12.37 -3.92 20.01
N GLY A 103 -11.71 -5.09 20.03
CA GLY A 103 -10.79 -5.53 18.96
C GLY A 103 -11.50 -5.72 17.62
N GLU A 104 -12.68 -6.34 17.62
CA GLU A 104 -13.48 -6.57 16.41
C GLU A 104 -13.96 -5.26 15.78
N ILE A 105 -14.40 -4.29 16.60
CA ILE A 105 -14.77 -2.96 16.10
C ILE A 105 -13.56 -2.27 15.48
N ALA A 106 -12.39 -2.31 16.15
CA ALA A 106 -11.18 -1.71 15.64
C ALA A 106 -10.75 -2.32 14.29
N LYS A 107 -10.84 -3.65 14.14
CA LYS A 107 -10.58 -4.35 12.88
C LYS A 107 -11.49 -3.86 11.75
N ILE A 108 -12.79 -3.78 12.00
CA ILE A 108 -13.76 -3.33 11.00
C ILE A 108 -13.48 -1.89 10.59
N VAL A 109 -13.26 -1.00 11.56
CA VAL A 109 -12.92 0.41 11.29
C VAL A 109 -11.65 0.51 10.45
N ALA A 110 -10.59 -0.21 10.83
CA ALA A 110 -9.33 -0.20 10.09
C ALA A 110 -9.49 -0.74 8.66
N MET A 111 -10.29 -1.78 8.47
CA MET A 111 -10.58 -2.36 7.15
C MET A 111 -11.34 -1.38 6.26
N VAL A 112 -12.37 -0.72 6.79
CA VAL A 112 -13.14 0.31 6.06
C VAL A 112 -12.24 1.47 5.66
N LEU A 113 -11.38 1.94 6.56
CA LEU A 113 -10.43 3.01 6.26
C LEU A 113 -9.41 2.61 5.20
N ALA A 114 -8.88 1.38 5.24
CA ALA A 114 -7.96 0.87 4.23
C ALA A 114 -8.62 0.81 2.84
N ILE A 115 -9.85 0.29 2.76
CA ILE A 115 -10.61 0.24 1.51
C ILE A 115 -10.91 1.66 1.00
N ALA A 116 -11.44 2.54 1.86
CA ALA A 116 -11.82 3.89 1.48
C ALA A 116 -10.61 4.68 0.94
N THR A 117 -9.48 4.67 1.66
CA THR A 117 -8.28 5.38 1.22
C THR A 117 -7.67 4.76 -0.05
N SER A 118 -7.76 3.44 -0.23
CA SER A 118 -7.33 2.75 -1.45
C SER A 118 -8.15 3.17 -2.68
N VAL A 119 -9.48 3.21 -2.55
CA VAL A 119 -10.39 3.63 -3.61
C VAL A 119 -10.20 5.12 -3.94
N ILE A 120 -10.21 5.98 -2.91
CA ILE A 120 -10.06 7.44 -3.09
C ILE A 120 -8.70 7.76 -3.72
N SER A 121 -7.62 7.15 -3.22
CA SER A 121 -6.31 7.37 -3.81
C SER A 121 -6.24 6.79 -5.22
N GLY A 122 -6.83 5.62 -5.49
CA GLY A 122 -6.91 5.06 -6.85
C GLY A 122 -7.57 6.03 -7.82
N ALA A 123 -8.74 6.57 -7.46
CA ALA A 123 -9.47 7.55 -8.26
C ALA A 123 -8.66 8.84 -8.48
N ASP A 124 -7.98 9.37 -7.46
CA ASP A 124 -7.10 10.55 -7.59
C ASP A 124 -5.97 10.33 -8.60
N TYR A 125 -5.34 9.16 -8.58
CA TYR A 125 -4.30 8.82 -9.57
C TYR A 125 -4.88 8.68 -10.98
N PHE A 126 -6.02 8.01 -11.15
CA PHE A 126 -6.69 7.93 -12.45
C PHE A 126 -7.08 9.31 -12.99
N TYR A 127 -7.61 10.19 -12.14
CA TYR A 127 -7.99 11.55 -12.53
C TYR A 127 -6.79 12.39 -12.96
N ARG A 128 -5.68 12.33 -12.22
CA ARG A 128 -4.43 13.03 -12.58
C ARG A 128 -3.82 12.49 -13.87
N SER A 129 -3.99 11.20 -14.11
CA SER A 129 -3.50 10.50 -15.30
C SER A 129 -4.37 10.65 -16.53
N ARG A 130 -5.55 11.29 -16.42
CA ARG A 130 -6.48 11.46 -17.55
C ARG A 130 -5.87 12.19 -18.75
N LYS A 131 -4.84 13.02 -18.51
CA LYS A 131 -4.11 13.75 -19.55
C LYS A 131 -3.16 12.87 -20.38
N LEU A 132 -2.95 11.61 -19.98
CA LEU A 132 -2.16 10.64 -20.72
C LEU A 132 -2.96 9.92 -21.82
N PHE A 133 -4.29 9.96 -21.72
CA PHE A 133 -5.20 9.26 -22.64
C PHE A 133 -5.88 10.21 -23.63
N THR A 134 -5.49 11.49 -23.66
CA THR A 134 -6.00 12.53 -24.57
C THR A 134 -4.83 13.18 -25.27
#